data_AF-A0A3M7NWK4-F1
#
_entry.id   AF-A0A3M7NWK4-F1
#
_cell.length_a   1.000
_cell.length_b   1.000
_cell.length_c   1.000
_cell.angle_alpha   90.00
_cell.angle_beta   90.00
_cell.angle_gamma   90.00
#
_symmetry.space_group_name_H-M   'P 1'
#
loop_
_entity.id
_entity.type
_entity.pdbx_description
1 polymer ?
#
loop_
_entity_poly.entity_id
_entity_poly.type
_entity_poly.pdbx_seq_one_letter_code
_entity_poly.pdbx_strand_id
1 'polypeptide(L)'
;MTEVLNHLEPLKTLHETRSSEEFVEAFVVEIPAKLASKALGIVKPIFPSDRSLSFAHLRRVCTLSHLPVDLAWRRDYNSNGLATVFLLVPNGPVPWIKICQTFATHIDEPGLPRCFNAVVPRYAPLSAEQAILWTERYWPTTYNPASQLLQDAPPLNQLRRVQTELDNTNAVEYMQLARIAAMEARAGRPPLASIAGFTWARARANVTKERR
;
A
#
# COMPACT_ATOMS: atom_id res chain seq x y z
N MET A 1 28.35 14.37 -23.02
CA MET A 1 27.20 15.24 -23.29
C MET A 1 26.19 15.03 -22.18
N THR A 2 26.26 15.82 -21.12
CA THR A 2 25.29 15.75 -20.00
C THR A 2 24.07 16.55 -20.41
N GLU A 3 22.99 15.86 -20.76
CA GLU A 3 21.68 16.50 -20.96
C GLU A 3 21.32 17.30 -19.72
N VAL A 4 21.18 18.61 -19.88
CA VAL A 4 20.66 19.47 -18.82
C VAL A 4 19.15 19.24 -18.83
N LEU A 5 18.69 18.32 -18.00
CA LEU A 5 17.26 18.10 -17.75
C LEU A 5 16.68 19.37 -17.12
N ASN A 6 16.14 20.26 -17.95
CA ASN A 6 15.44 21.48 -17.55
C ASN A 6 13.95 21.22 -17.27
N HIS A 7 13.59 19.98 -16.92
CA HIS A 7 12.22 19.58 -16.67
C HIS A 7 12.09 19.01 -15.26
N LEU A 8 11.08 19.47 -14.53
CA LEU A 8 10.75 18.98 -13.20
C LEU A 8 9.87 17.76 -13.36
N GLU A 9 10.41 16.58 -13.08
CA GLU A 9 9.64 15.35 -13.00
C GLU A 9 9.19 15.11 -11.56
N PRO A 10 7.89 14.79 -11.34
CA PRO A 10 7.45 14.31 -10.05
C PRO A 10 8.27 13.10 -9.63
N LEU A 11 8.84 13.16 -8.41
CA LEU A 11 9.51 12.00 -7.83
C LEU A 11 8.48 10.89 -7.63
N LYS A 12 8.90 9.66 -7.98
CA LYS A 12 8.09 8.47 -7.73
C LYS A 12 7.74 8.39 -6.25
N THR A 13 6.48 8.08 -5.96
CA THR A 13 6.04 7.96 -4.56
C THR A 13 6.67 6.73 -3.91
N LEU A 14 6.76 6.69 -2.57
CA LEU A 14 7.30 5.55 -1.82
C LEU A 14 6.65 4.20 -2.22
N HIS A 15 5.39 4.23 -2.68
CA HIS A 15 4.67 3.05 -3.17
C HIS A 15 5.03 2.64 -4.60
N GLU A 16 5.42 3.58 -5.47
CA GLU A 16 5.93 3.26 -6.81
C GLU A 16 7.37 2.71 -6.76
N THR A 17 8.13 3.06 -5.72
CA THR A 17 9.50 2.53 -5.49
C THR A 17 9.52 1.25 -4.66
N ARG A 18 8.38 0.86 -4.05
CA ARG A 18 8.24 -0.41 -3.34
C ARG A 18 8.13 -1.56 -4.34
N SER A 19 9.30 -2.05 -4.74
CA SER A 19 9.47 -3.28 -5.53
C SER A 19 9.31 -4.57 -4.71
N SER A 20 9.15 -4.50 -3.38
CA SER A 20 8.93 -5.67 -2.54
C SER A 20 7.45 -5.93 -2.34
N GLU A 21 6.94 -6.99 -2.95
CA GLU A 21 5.63 -7.56 -2.62
C GLU A 21 5.66 -8.00 -1.14
N GLU A 22 5.05 -7.21 -0.25
CA GLU A 22 4.91 -7.59 1.16
C GLU A 22 3.71 -8.52 1.29
N PHE A 23 3.97 -9.75 1.68
CA PHE A 23 2.95 -10.77 1.89
C PHE A 23 2.63 -10.91 3.37
N VAL A 24 1.35 -11.11 3.67
CA VAL A 24 0.84 -11.35 5.01
C VAL A 24 0.10 -12.68 5.06
N GLU A 25 0.20 -13.35 6.19
CA GLU A 25 -0.62 -14.54 6.45
C GLU A 25 -2.07 -14.14 6.71
N ALA A 26 -2.98 -14.93 6.16
CA ALA A 26 -4.41 -14.80 6.35
C ALA A 26 -5.03 -16.19 6.54
N PHE A 27 -6.20 -16.24 7.14
CA PHE A 27 -6.97 -17.47 7.31
C PHE A 27 -8.07 -17.54 6.26
N VAL A 28 -8.27 -18.73 5.70
CA VAL A 28 -9.34 -19.04 4.77
C VAL A 28 -10.28 -20.02 5.45
N VAL A 29 -11.54 -19.62 5.60
CA VAL A 29 -12.57 -20.46 6.21
C VAL A 29 -13.53 -20.94 5.14
N GLU A 30 -13.61 -22.25 4.94
CA GLU A 30 -14.61 -22.88 4.12
C GLU A 30 -15.93 -23.03 4.89
N ILE A 31 -17.00 -22.55 4.27
CA ILE A 31 -18.36 -22.56 4.83
C ILE A 31 -19.36 -22.99 3.75
N PRO A 32 -20.56 -23.46 4.13
CA PRO A 32 -21.64 -23.70 3.17
C PRO A 32 -22.04 -22.41 2.44
N ALA A 33 -22.33 -22.49 1.14
CA ALA A 33 -22.73 -21.34 0.33
C ALA A 33 -23.99 -20.61 0.88
N LYS A 34 -24.86 -21.35 1.59
CA LYS A 34 -26.05 -20.80 2.28
C LYS A 34 -25.70 -19.70 3.31
N LEU A 35 -24.51 -19.75 3.90
CA LEU A 35 -24.05 -18.79 4.90
C LEU A 35 -23.18 -17.66 4.35
N ALA A 36 -22.85 -17.68 3.05
CA ALA A 36 -21.92 -16.73 2.42
C ALA A 36 -22.26 -15.27 2.75
N SER A 37 -23.53 -14.88 2.59
CA SER A 37 -24.00 -13.51 2.83
C SER A 37 -23.98 -13.10 4.30
N LYS A 38 -24.11 -14.06 5.22
CA LYS A 38 -24.11 -13.83 6.69
C LYS A 38 -22.71 -13.93 7.29
N ALA A 39 -21.78 -14.61 6.63
CA ALA A 39 -20.47 -14.94 7.15
C ALA A 39 -19.66 -13.71 7.58
N LEU A 40 -19.68 -12.64 6.77
CA LEU A 40 -19.02 -11.37 7.12
C LEU A 40 -19.63 -10.73 8.37
N GLY A 41 -20.95 -10.82 8.55
CA GLY A 41 -21.65 -10.30 9.73
C GLY A 41 -21.31 -11.07 11.00
N ILE A 42 -21.10 -12.39 10.89
CA ILE A 42 -20.68 -13.27 12.00
C ILE A 42 -19.24 -12.96 12.43
N VAL A 43 -18.35 -12.71 11.46
CA VAL A 43 -16.92 -12.48 11.70
C VAL A 43 -16.63 -11.06 12.19
N LYS A 44 -17.30 -10.05 11.63
CA LYS A 44 -17.07 -8.63 11.97
C LYS A 44 -17.02 -8.29 13.48
N PRO A 45 -17.90 -8.80 14.37
CA PRO A 45 -17.84 -8.50 15.80
C PRO A 45 -16.67 -9.15 16.54
N ILE A 46 -16.05 -10.19 15.97
CA ILE A 46 -14.93 -10.90 16.59
C ILE A 46 -13.62 -10.11 16.39
N PHE A 47 -13.51 -9.38 15.29
CA PHE A 47 -12.31 -8.64 14.93
C PHE A 47 -12.33 -7.23 15.52
N PRO A 48 -11.25 -6.79 16.18
CA PRO A 48 -11.10 -5.38 16.51
C PRO A 48 -11.10 -4.58 15.20
N SER A 49 -11.77 -3.43 15.19
CA SER A 49 -11.84 -2.52 14.03
C SER A 49 -10.49 -1.82 13.78
N ASP A 50 -9.41 -2.58 13.70
CA ASP A 50 -8.10 -2.06 13.36
C ASP A 50 -8.02 -1.86 11.84
N ARG A 51 -7.82 -0.61 11.42
CA ARG A 51 -7.72 -0.22 10.00
C ARG A 51 -6.40 -0.70 9.37
N SER A 52 -5.43 -1.13 10.19
CA SER A 52 -4.08 -1.53 9.75
C SER A 52 -4.04 -2.77 8.84
N LEU A 53 -5.06 -3.64 8.89
CA LEU A 53 -5.19 -4.88 8.10
C LEU A 53 -6.40 -4.85 7.17
N SER A 54 -6.64 -3.71 6.52
CA SER A 54 -7.75 -3.55 5.58
C SER A 54 -7.43 -4.24 4.24
N PHE A 55 -8.01 -5.42 4.02
CA PHE A 55 -7.95 -6.15 2.75
C PHE A 55 -9.04 -5.70 1.75
N ALA A 56 -9.20 -4.38 1.57
CA ALA A 56 -10.25 -3.84 0.71
C ALA A 56 -10.07 -4.20 -0.78
N HIS A 57 -8.83 -4.42 -1.22
CA HIS A 57 -8.48 -4.87 -2.57
C HIS A 57 -8.67 -6.37 -2.80
N LEU A 58 -8.85 -7.15 -1.73
CA LEU A 58 -9.06 -8.60 -1.82
C LEU A 58 -10.55 -8.91 -1.77
N ARG A 59 -10.99 -9.84 -2.62
CA ARG A 59 -12.37 -10.32 -2.59
C ARG A 59 -12.58 -11.17 -1.34
N ARG A 60 -13.34 -10.69 -0.36
CA ARG A 60 -13.49 -11.38 0.93
C ARG A 60 -14.10 -12.80 0.82
N VAL A 61 -14.97 -13.05 -0.15
CA VAL A 61 -15.62 -14.36 -0.36
C VAL A 61 -15.37 -14.87 -1.78
N CYS A 62 -14.91 -16.12 -1.89
CA CYS A 62 -14.50 -16.77 -3.12
C CYS A 62 -15.22 -18.12 -3.32
N THR A 63 -15.53 -18.48 -4.56
CA THR A 63 -15.99 -19.82 -4.95
C THR A 63 -14.80 -20.70 -5.31
N LEU A 64 -15.01 -22.02 -5.41
CA LEU A 64 -13.95 -22.97 -5.76
C LEU A 64 -13.25 -22.64 -7.08
N SER A 65 -13.98 -22.15 -8.09
CA SER A 65 -13.44 -21.78 -9.41
C SER A 65 -12.41 -20.66 -9.39
N HIS A 66 -12.41 -19.86 -8.34
CA HIS A 66 -11.51 -18.72 -8.17
C HIS A 66 -10.52 -18.95 -7.01
N LEU A 67 -10.50 -20.16 -6.46
CA LEU A 67 -9.59 -20.53 -5.39
C LEU A 67 -8.19 -20.80 -5.98
N PRO A 68 -7.11 -20.30 -5.35
CA PRO A 68 -5.75 -20.60 -5.77
C PRO A 68 -5.48 -22.10 -5.78
N VAL A 69 -4.64 -22.51 -6.71
CA VAL A 69 -4.27 -23.92 -6.93
C VAL A 69 -3.75 -24.56 -5.64
N ASP A 70 -2.87 -23.89 -4.89
CA ASP A 70 -2.29 -24.39 -3.63
C ASP A 70 -3.33 -24.73 -2.55
N LEU A 71 -4.46 -24.01 -2.52
CA LEU A 71 -5.56 -24.27 -1.60
C LEU A 71 -6.52 -25.32 -2.14
N ALA A 72 -6.66 -25.41 -3.47
CA ALA A 72 -7.49 -26.40 -4.12
C ALA A 72 -6.95 -27.82 -3.93
N TRP A 73 -5.62 -28.04 -4.00
CA TRP A 73 -5.00 -29.36 -3.73
C TRP A 73 -5.22 -29.83 -2.29
N ARG A 74 -5.30 -28.92 -1.32
CA ARG A 74 -5.59 -29.30 0.09
C ARG A 74 -7.02 -29.83 0.28
N ARG A 75 -7.84 -29.78 -0.77
CA ARG A 75 -9.24 -30.17 -0.81
C ARG A 75 -9.46 -31.60 -1.33
N ASP A 76 -8.48 -32.51 -1.21
CA ASP A 76 -8.53 -33.93 -1.66
C ASP A 76 -9.64 -34.82 -1.02
N TYR A 77 -10.83 -34.27 -0.76
CA TYR A 77 -12.02 -34.98 -0.34
C TYR A 77 -13.15 -34.73 -1.34
N ASN A 78 -13.94 -35.76 -1.60
CA ASN A 78 -15.23 -35.61 -2.28
C ASN A 78 -16.09 -34.62 -1.46
N SER A 79 -16.19 -33.38 -1.91
CA SER A 79 -17.33 -32.55 -1.52
C SER A 79 -18.55 -33.28 -2.05
N ASN A 80 -19.31 -33.94 -1.16
CA ASN A 80 -20.50 -34.75 -1.45
C ASN A 80 -21.62 -33.95 -2.16
N GLY A 81 -21.33 -33.29 -3.28
CA GLY A 81 -22.18 -32.29 -3.94
C GLY A 81 -22.36 -30.97 -3.17
N LEU A 82 -21.71 -30.78 -2.01
CA LEU A 82 -21.91 -29.59 -1.20
C LEU A 82 -21.30 -28.35 -1.85
N ALA A 83 -22.14 -27.36 -2.15
CA ALA A 83 -21.72 -26.04 -2.59
C ALA A 83 -21.11 -25.26 -1.41
N THR A 84 -19.78 -25.13 -1.40
CA THR A 84 -19.03 -24.40 -0.38
C THR A 84 -18.42 -23.12 -0.96
N VAL A 85 -18.22 -22.14 -0.07
CA VAL A 85 -17.52 -20.88 -0.36
C VAL A 85 -16.41 -20.66 0.65
N PHE A 86 -15.42 -19.89 0.26
CA PHE A 86 -14.21 -19.63 1.03
C PHE A 86 -14.17 -18.16 1.44
N LEU A 87 -14.08 -17.92 2.74
CA LEU A 87 -13.99 -16.58 3.33
C LEU A 87 -12.54 -16.29 3.73
N LEU A 88 -11.99 -15.19 3.22
CA LEU A 88 -10.70 -14.67 3.65
C LEU A 88 -10.86 -13.81 4.91
N VAL A 89 -10.05 -14.10 5.91
CA VAL A 89 -10.03 -13.45 7.21
C VAL A 89 -8.59 -13.03 7.55
N PRO A 90 -8.34 -11.78 7.95
CA PRO A 90 -7.00 -11.34 8.36
C PRO A 90 -6.48 -12.13 9.55
N ASN A 91 -5.17 -12.40 9.56
CA ASN A 91 -4.48 -12.86 10.75
C ASN A 91 -4.37 -11.68 11.73
N GLY A 92 -5.41 -11.54 12.56
CA GLY A 92 -5.50 -10.53 13.62
C GLY A 92 -5.11 -11.10 14.99
N PRO A 93 -5.39 -10.39 16.09
CA PRO A 93 -5.14 -10.90 17.44
C PRO A 93 -6.09 -12.05 17.83
N VAL A 94 -7.07 -12.36 17.00
CA VAL A 94 -8.06 -13.40 17.26
C VAL A 94 -7.49 -14.75 16.84
N PRO A 95 -7.38 -15.72 17.77
CA PRO A 95 -6.89 -17.04 17.43
C PRO A 95 -7.90 -17.77 16.53
N TRP A 96 -7.37 -18.57 15.61
CA TRP A 96 -8.13 -19.33 14.63
C TRP A 96 -9.25 -20.20 15.24
N ILE A 97 -9.02 -20.76 16.43
CA ILE A 97 -9.99 -21.59 17.19
C ILE A 97 -11.30 -20.83 17.42
N LYS A 98 -11.22 -19.55 17.81
CA LYS A 98 -12.40 -18.73 18.11
C LYS A 98 -13.23 -18.47 16.84
N ILE A 99 -12.56 -18.32 15.70
CA ILE A 99 -13.22 -18.14 14.40
C ILE A 99 -13.99 -19.41 14.04
N CYS A 100 -13.34 -20.57 14.08
CA CYS A 100 -13.98 -21.84 13.73
C CYS A 100 -15.11 -22.18 14.73
N GLN A 101 -14.98 -21.89 16.04
CA GLN A 101 -16.06 -22.03 17.02
C GLN A 101 -17.28 -21.16 16.71
N THR A 102 -17.06 -19.90 16.31
CA THR A 102 -18.17 -18.99 15.99
C THR A 102 -18.91 -19.40 14.72
N PHE A 103 -18.22 -20.05 13.78
CA PHE A 103 -18.88 -20.63 12.61
C PHE A 103 -19.57 -21.96 12.93
N ALA A 104 -19.02 -22.77 13.83
CA ALA A 104 -19.60 -24.04 14.26
C ALA A 104 -20.98 -23.86 14.92
N THR A 105 -21.25 -22.73 15.59
CA THR A 105 -22.59 -22.45 16.14
C THR A 105 -23.65 -22.17 15.07
N HIS A 106 -23.25 -21.99 13.82
CA HIS A 106 -24.14 -21.67 12.70
C HIS A 106 -24.13 -22.73 11.59
N ILE A 107 -23.28 -23.75 11.69
CA ILE A 107 -23.08 -24.79 10.68
C ILE A 107 -23.39 -26.14 11.30
N ASP A 108 -24.43 -26.81 10.79
CA ASP A 108 -24.81 -28.15 11.23
C ASP A 108 -24.19 -29.27 10.36
N GLU A 109 -23.51 -28.90 9.27
CA GLU A 109 -22.96 -29.84 8.29
C GLU A 109 -21.68 -30.51 8.80
N PRO A 110 -21.58 -31.85 8.75
CA PRO A 110 -20.43 -32.58 9.29
C PRO A 110 -19.16 -32.25 8.51
N GLY A 111 -18.13 -31.82 9.24
CA GLY A 111 -16.82 -31.50 8.68
C GLY A 111 -16.69 -30.07 8.13
N LEU A 112 -17.66 -29.19 8.37
CA LEU A 112 -17.53 -27.73 8.21
C LEU A 112 -17.74 -27.07 9.59
N PRO A 113 -17.16 -25.89 9.87
CA PRO A 113 -16.26 -25.09 9.03
C PRO A 113 -14.85 -25.69 8.94
N ARG A 114 -14.19 -25.58 7.78
CA ARG A 114 -12.76 -25.92 7.63
C ARG A 114 -11.94 -24.66 7.54
N CYS A 115 -10.78 -24.65 8.19
CA CYS A 115 -9.94 -23.47 8.32
C CYS A 115 -8.57 -23.80 7.73
N PHE A 116 -8.06 -22.96 6.82
CA PHE A 116 -6.77 -23.10 6.14
C PHE A 116 -5.94 -21.82 6.32
N ASN A 117 -4.62 -21.93 6.28
CA ASN A 117 -3.73 -20.78 6.15
C ASN A 117 -3.50 -20.45 4.67
N ALA A 118 -3.49 -19.16 4.37
CA ALA A 118 -3.19 -18.62 3.05
C ALA A 118 -2.24 -17.43 3.20
N VAL A 119 -1.53 -17.11 2.12
CA VAL A 119 -0.63 -15.97 2.06
C VAL A 119 -1.18 -15.01 1.01
N VAL A 120 -1.39 -13.75 1.39
CA VAL A 120 -2.01 -12.74 0.53
C VAL A 120 -1.18 -11.46 0.50
N PRO A 121 -1.19 -10.72 -0.61
CA PRO A 121 -0.48 -9.46 -0.71
C PRO A 121 -1.11 -8.42 0.21
N ARG A 122 -0.27 -7.75 1.02
CA ARG A 122 -0.69 -6.74 1.99
C ARG A 122 -1.31 -5.52 1.31
N TYR A 123 -0.72 -5.10 0.20
CA TYR A 123 -1.07 -3.89 -0.52
C TYR A 123 -1.90 -4.19 -1.77
N ALA A 124 -2.63 -3.18 -2.25
CA ALA A 124 -3.39 -3.28 -3.48
C ALA A 124 -2.47 -3.45 -4.69
N PRO A 125 -2.90 -4.17 -5.74
CA PRO A 125 -2.09 -4.36 -6.94
C PRO A 125 -1.79 -3.02 -7.63
N LEU A 126 -0.58 -2.92 -8.18
CA LEU A 126 -0.11 -1.73 -8.89
C LEU A 126 -0.63 -1.64 -10.33
N SER A 127 -0.92 -2.79 -10.95
CA SER A 127 -1.44 -2.87 -12.31
C SER A 127 -2.54 -3.93 -12.43
N ALA A 128 -3.32 -3.84 -13.51
CA ALA A 128 -4.30 -4.86 -13.85
C ALA A 128 -3.65 -6.23 -14.10
N GLU A 129 -2.48 -6.26 -14.74
CA GLU A 129 -1.71 -7.49 -14.98
C GLU A 129 -1.27 -8.16 -13.67
N GLN A 130 -0.80 -7.36 -12.71
CA GLN A 130 -0.44 -7.86 -11.38
C GLN A 130 -1.66 -8.42 -10.65
N ALA A 131 -2.82 -7.78 -10.76
CA ALA A 131 -4.05 -8.28 -10.15
C ALA A 131 -4.48 -9.64 -10.72
N ILE A 132 -4.29 -9.87 -12.02
CA ILE A 132 -4.56 -11.17 -12.66
C ILE A 132 -3.61 -12.23 -12.11
N LEU A 133 -2.30 -11.95 -12.09
CA LEU A 133 -1.27 -12.84 -11.55
C LEU A 133 -1.54 -13.21 -10.08
N TRP A 134 -1.89 -12.22 -9.26
CA TRP A 134 -2.21 -12.44 -7.85
C TRP A 134 -3.51 -13.19 -7.64
N THR A 135 -4.51 -12.98 -8.52
CA THR A 135 -5.77 -13.73 -8.49
C THR A 135 -5.57 -15.21 -8.77
N GLU A 136 -4.67 -15.54 -9.68
CA GLU A 136 -4.34 -16.93 -10.02
C GLU A 136 -3.51 -17.60 -8.89
N ARG A 137 -2.55 -16.87 -8.33
CA ARG A 137 -1.54 -17.45 -7.43
C ARG A 137 -1.87 -17.38 -5.94
N TYR A 138 -2.48 -16.30 -5.47
CA TYR A 138 -2.61 -16.00 -4.04
C TYR A 138 -4.05 -15.91 -3.57
N TRP A 139 -4.82 -15.01 -4.16
CA TRP A 139 -6.22 -14.79 -3.82
C TRP A 139 -6.87 -13.84 -4.81
N PRO A 140 -8.17 -13.93 -5.12
CA PRO A 140 -8.82 -12.99 -6.02
C PRO A 140 -8.68 -11.53 -5.57
N THR A 141 -8.02 -10.74 -6.41
CA THR A 141 -7.71 -9.34 -6.16
C THR A 141 -8.39 -8.46 -7.20
N THR A 142 -8.85 -7.29 -6.78
CA THR A 142 -9.43 -6.29 -7.67
C THR A 142 -8.49 -5.11 -7.81
N TYR A 143 -8.14 -4.79 -9.05
CA TYR A 143 -7.42 -3.56 -9.37
C TYR A 143 -8.42 -2.40 -9.40
N ASN A 144 -8.22 -1.40 -8.53
CA ASN A 144 -8.95 -0.14 -8.57
C ASN A 144 -7.96 1.03 -8.70
N PRO A 145 -7.85 1.67 -9.88
CA PRO A 145 -6.92 2.79 -10.08
C PRO A 145 -7.22 3.97 -9.16
N ALA A 146 -8.48 4.17 -8.76
CA ALA A 146 -8.85 5.25 -7.84
C ALA A 146 -8.37 4.99 -6.39
N SER A 147 -8.22 3.72 -5.99
CA SER A 147 -7.73 3.37 -4.64
C SER A 147 -6.23 3.57 -4.48
N GLN A 148 -5.46 3.53 -5.57
CA GLN A 148 -4.02 3.83 -5.56
C GLN A 148 -3.74 5.30 -5.22
N LEU A 149 -4.58 6.19 -5.75
CA LEU A 149 -4.48 7.64 -5.49
C LEU A 149 -4.80 8.01 -4.05
N LEU A 150 -5.57 7.17 -3.34
CA LEU A 150 -6.00 7.44 -1.97
C LEU A 150 -5.00 6.98 -0.91
N GLN A 151 -4.05 6.09 -1.24
CA GLN A 151 -3.18 5.53 -0.21
C GLN A 151 -2.08 6.49 0.22
N ASP A 152 -1.28 7.10 -0.67
CA ASP A 152 -0.14 7.93 -0.22
C ASP A 152 0.39 8.96 -1.24
N ALA A 153 -0.34 9.22 -2.34
CA ALA A 153 0.08 10.17 -3.39
C ALA A 153 -0.92 11.32 -3.53
N PRO A 154 -0.47 12.57 -3.71
CA PRO A 154 -1.38 13.63 -4.12
C PRO A 154 -2.03 13.24 -5.46
N PRO A 155 -3.33 13.52 -5.65
CA PRO A 155 -4.03 13.17 -6.88
C PRO A 155 -3.32 13.76 -8.11
N LEU A 156 -3.34 13.02 -9.23
CA LEU A 156 -2.60 13.38 -10.45
C LEU A 156 -2.92 14.79 -10.96
N ASN A 157 -4.15 15.27 -10.74
CA ASN A 157 -4.54 16.63 -11.12
C ASN A 157 -3.80 17.70 -10.30
N GLN A 158 -3.53 17.44 -9.01
CA GLN A 158 -2.72 18.33 -8.18
C GLN A 158 -1.26 18.31 -8.62
N LEU A 159 -0.70 17.13 -8.92
CA LEU A 159 0.66 17.01 -9.43
C LEU A 159 0.84 17.76 -10.76
N ARG A 160 -0.08 17.57 -11.72
CA ARG A 160 -0.08 18.30 -13.00
C ARG A 160 -0.19 19.80 -12.82
N ARG A 161 -1.07 20.25 -11.92
CA ARG A 161 -1.24 21.67 -11.62
C ARG A 161 0.05 22.28 -11.05
N VAL A 162 0.66 21.64 -10.05
CA VAL A 162 1.92 22.09 -9.45
C VAL A 162 3.05 22.09 -10.49
N GLN A 163 3.08 21.10 -11.38
CA GLN A 163 4.05 21.05 -12.47
C GLN A 163 3.89 22.23 -13.43
N THR A 164 2.66 22.54 -13.87
CA THR A 164 2.39 23.74 -14.68
C THR A 164 2.73 25.04 -13.95
N GLU A 165 2.45 25.15 -12.66
CA GLU A 165 2.81 26.34 -11.85
C GLU A 165 4.35 26.51 -11.75
N LEU A 166 5.09 25.41 -11.58
CA LEU A 166 6.55 25.42 -11.52
C LEU A 166 7.20 25.68 -12.88
N ASP A 167 6.66 25.13 -13.96
CA ASP A 167 7.14 25.36 -15.33
C ASP A 167 6.94 26.83 -15.76
N ASN A 168 5.89 27.48 -15.26
CA ASN A 168 5.62 28.91 -15.52
C ASN A 168 6.42 29.85 -14.61
N THR A 169 7.08 29.33 -13.57
CA THR A 169 7.92 30.11 -12.65
C THR A 169 9.36 30.14 -13.17
N ASN A 170 10.17 31.13 -12.74
CA ASN A 170 11.62 31.15 -12.97
C ASN A 170 12.38 30.04 -12.20
N ALA A 171 11.76 28.87 -11.99
CA ALA A 171 12.31 27.73 -11.27
C ALA A 171 13.65 27.29 -11.85
N VAL A 172 13.79 27.32 -13.18
CA VAL A 172 15.06 27.03 -13.86
C VAL A 172 16.17 28.00 -13.43
N GLU A 173 15.88 29.29 -13.35
CA GLU A 173 16.86 30.32 -12.94
C GLU A 173 17.26 30.14 -11.47
N TYR A 174 16.29 29.87 -10.58
CA TYR A 174 16.57 29.60 -9.18
C TYR A 174 17.43 28.33 -8.98
N MET A 175 17.16 27.27 -9.76
CA MET A 175 17.95 26.04 -9.71
C MET A 175 19.38 26.24 -10.24
N GLN A 176 19.54 27.08 -11.26
CA GLN A 176 20.87 27.47 -11.75
C GLN A 176 21.65 28.25 -10.69
N LEU A 177 21.03 29.24 -10.05
CA LEU A 177 21.65 30.00 -8.95
C LEU A 177 22.05 29.08 -7.79
N ALA A 178 21.16 28.17 -7.38
CA ALA A 178 21.45 27.20 -6.34
C ALA A 178 22.65 26.30 -6.70
N ARG A 179 22.75 25.87 -7.96
CA ARG A 179 23.88 25.05 -8.46
C ARG A 179 25.19 25.83 -8.44
N ILE A 180 25.18 27.10 -8.82
CA ILE A 180 26.36 27.99 -8.76
C ILE A 180 26.82 28.15 -7.32
N ALA A 181 25.91 28.49 -6.40
CA ALA A 181 26.22 28.65 -4.98
C ALA A 181 26.78 27.36 -4.35
N ALA A 182 26.24 26.19 -4.73
CA ALA A 182 26.75 24.90 -4.27
C ALA A 182 28.17 24.59 -4.79
N MET A 183 28.48 24.95 -6.05
CA MET A 183 29.83 24.79 -6.60
C MET A 183 30.83 25.72 -5.90
N GLU A 184 30.45 26.96 -5.63
CA GLU A 184 31.28 27.93 -4.90
C GLU A 184 31.59 27.45 -3.48
N ALA A 185 30.57 26.95 -2.76
CA ALA A 185 30.72 26.39 -1.42
C ALA A 185 31.64 25.16 -1.41
N ARG A 186 31.53 24.27 -2.41
CA ARG A 186 32.42 23.10 -2.55
C ARG A 186 33.86 23.49 -2.85
N ALA A 187 34.09 24.60 -3.54
CA ALA A 187 35.41 25.15 -3.83
C ALA A 187 36.03 25.91 -2.63
N GLY A 188 35.37 25.91 -1.46
CA GLY A 188 35.85 26.57 -0.24
C GLY A 188 35.70 28.09 -0.28
N ARG A 189 34.98 28.64 -1.27
CA ARG A 189 34.66 30.07 -1.34
C ARG A 189 33.31 30.26 -0.64
N PRO A 190 33.19 31.16 0.36
CA PRO A 190 31.88 31.42 0.97
C PRO A 190 30.92 31.92 -0.12
N PRO A 191 29.67 31.44 -0.17
CA PRO A 191 28.71 31.86 -1.19
C PRO A 191 28.55 33.37 -1.11
N LEU A 192 28.75 34.06 -2.22
CA LEU A 192 28.60 35.51 -2.29
C LEU A 192 27.13 35.83 -2.03
N ALA A 193 26.86 36.31 -0.82
CA ALA A 193 25.56 36.77 -0.36
C ALA A 193 25.08 37.94 -1.24
N SER A 194 24.36 37.62 -2.30
CA SER A 194 23.53 38.57 -3.04
C SER A 194 22.16 37.93 -3.28
N ILE A 195 21.46 37.64 -2.18
CA ILE A 195 20.01 37.61 -2.18
C ILE A 195 19.62 38.81 -1.32
N ALA A 196 19.05 39.81 -1.97
CA ALA A 196 18.32 40.95 -1.42
C ALA A 196 18.45 41.16 0.11
N GLY A 197 19.39 42.01 0.52
CA GLY A 197 19.27 42.80 1.75
C GLY A 197 19.61 42.17 3.10
N PHE A 198 20.02 40.90 3.21
CA PHE A 198 20.40 40.30 4.51
C PHE A 198 21.89 39.93 4.59
N THR A 199 22.67 40.80 5.24
CA THR A 199 24.11 40.62 5.46
C THR A 199 24.38 39.73 6.68
N TRP A 200 24.84 38.49 6.43
CA TRP A 200 25.35 37.57 7.47
C TRP A 200 26.64 38.06 8.17
N ALA A 201 27.28 39.11 7.64
CA ALA A 201 28.52 39.66 8.18
C ALA A 201 28.36 40.35 9.56
N ARG A 202 27.13 40.74 9.96
CA ARG A 202 26.91 41.42 11.24
C ARG A 202 26.81 40.48 12.45
N ALA A 203 26.56 39.18 12.23
CA ALA A 203 26.35 38.24 13.33
C ALA A 203 27.66 37.72 13.97
N ARG A 204 28.79 37.67 13.25
CA ARG A 204 30.08 37.23 13.84
C ARG A 204 30.78 38.30 14.68
N ALA A 205 30.51 39.58 14.45
CA ALA A 205 31.15 40.68 15.18
C ALA A 205 30.59 40.88 16.61
N ASN A 206 29.34 40.47 16.87
CA ASN A 206 28.74 40.63 18.20
C ASN A 206 29.01 39.45 19.14
N VAL A 207 29.27 38.25 18.63
CA VAL A 207 29.55 37.07 19.50
C VAL A 207 30.94 37.12 20.13
N THR A 208 31.88 37.89 19.56
CA THR A 208 33.23 38.08 20.15
C THR A 208 33.34 39.25 21.12
N LYS A 209 32.30 40.10 21.25
CA LYS A 209 32.30 41.24 22.16
C LYS A 209 31.66 40.96 23.52
N GLU A 210 30.95 39.84 23.66
CA GLU A 210 30.27 39.41 24.90
C GLU A 210 31.06 38.34 25.70
N ARG A 211 32.35 38.14 25.40
CA ARG A 211 33.26 37.24 26.15
C ARG A 211 34.57 37.93 26.54
N ARG A 212 34.47 39.14 27.09
CA ARG A 212 35.52 39.74 27.93
C ARG A 212 34.87 40.42 29.12
#